data_AF-A0A0J6EZD0-F1
#
_entry.id   AF-A0A0J6EZD0-F1
#
_cell.length_a   1.000
_cell.length_b   1.000
_cell.length_c   1.000
_cell.angle_alpha   90.00
_cell.angle_beta   90.00
_cell.angle_gamma   90.00
#
_symmetry.space_group_name_H-M   'P 1'
#
loop_
_entity.id
_entity.type
_entity.pdbx_description
1 polymer ?
#
loop_
_entity_poly.entity_id
_entity_poly.type
_entity_poly.pdbx_seq_one_letter_code
_entity_poly.pdbx_strand_id
1 'polypeptide(L)'
;MPKDYIARLVYDRTHLSMAIVKHPLEVVGGITYRPFKGRRFAEIVFCAISSDQQVKGYGAHLMSHLKDYVKATSEVMHFLTYADNYAIGYFKKQGFTKEISLDKSIWMGYIKDYEGGTIMQCTMIPKIRYLESGRMLLKQKEAVHAKIRAFSKSHIIHAPPKEWRNGVCEIDPLSIPAIKESGWSPDMDELARQPRHGPNYNQLLHLLNDMQNHSAAWPFAQPVNRDEVPDYYEVIKEPMDLSTMEEKHEKDLYPAPQDFIKDAMLIFDNCRRYNNENTPYAKSANKLEKFMWQQIKNIPEWSHLAEGH
;
A
#
# COMPACT_ATOMS: atom_id res chain seq x y z
N MET A 1 13.78 -7.43 -15.61
CA MET A 1 13.99 -6.85 -16.96
C MET A 1 15.29 -7.38 -17.57
N PRO A 2 15.39 -7.53 -18.90
CA PRO A 2 16.61 -8.00 -19.59
C PRO A 2 17.80 -7.05 -19.41
N LYS A 3 19.03 -7.59 -19.37
CA LYS A 3 20.26 -6.80 -19.15
C LYS A 3 20.50 -5.74 -20.24
N ASP A 4 20.37 -6.13 -21.50
CA ASP A 4 20.59 -5.23 -22.65
C ASP A 4 19.58 -4.08 -22.66
N TYR A 5 18.35 -4.35 -22.22
CA TYR A 5 17.33 -3.34 -22.10
C TYR A 5 17.68 -2.27 -21.04
N ILE A 6 18.17 -2.71 -19.88
CA ILE A 6 18.60 -1.81 -18.81
C ILE A 6 19.77 -0.95 -19.30
N ALA A 7 20.81 -1.56 -19.85
CA ALA A 7 21.98 -0.83 -20.35
C ALA A 7 21.59 0.21 -21.42
N ARG A 8 20.75 -0.18 -22.38
CA ARG A 8 20.28 0.72 -23.44
C ARG A 8 19.60 1.96 -22.90
N LEU A 9 18.71 1.83 -21.90
CA LEU A 9 17.98 2.98 -21.36
C LEU A 9 18.80 3.80 -20.37
N VAL A 10 19.67 3.18 -19.56
CA VAL A 10 20.55 3.92 -18.63
C VAL A 10 21.55 4.79 -19.39
N TYR A 11 22.06 4.31 -20.54
CA TYR A 11 23.00 5.07 -21.37
C TYR A 11 22.34 5.91 -22.48
N ASP A 12 21.01 5.93 -22.54
CA ASP A 12 20.27 6.71 -23.53
C ASP A 12 20.36 8.22 -23.22
N ARG A 13 20.65 9.04 -24.23
CA ARG A 13 20.85 10.49 -24.05
C ARG A 13 19.58 11.26 -23.68
N THR A 14 18.41 10.67 -23.88
CA THR A 14 17.12 11.26 -23.49
C THR A 14 16.72 10.89 -22.06
N HIS A 15 17.46 9.99 -21.42
CA HIS A 15 17.27 9.59 -20.03
C HIS A 15 18.27 10.30 -19.13
N LEU A 16 17.85 10.59 -17.90
CA LEU A 16 18.66 11.18 -16.85
C LEU A 16 18.68 10.23 -15.67
N SER A 17 19.80 10.22 -14.94
CA SER A 17 19.95 9.40 -13.74
C SER A 17 20.39 10.24 -12.56
N MET A 18 19.75 10.04 -11.40
CA MET A 18 20.21 10.54 -10.11
C MET A 18 20.70 9.36 -9.29
N ALA A 19 21.96 9.40 -8.84
CA ALA A 19 22.59 8.31 -8.10
C ALA A 19 23.02 8.77 -6.70
N ILE A 20 22.91 7.87 -5.73
CA ILE A 20 23.57 7.99 -4.44
C ILE A 20 24.94 7.32 -4.56
N VAL A 21 25.98 8.11 -4.33
CA VAL A 21 27.37 7.64 -4.41
C VAL A 21 28.03 7.84 -3.05
N LYS A 22 28.61 6.76 -2.50
CA LYS A 22 29.48 6.80 -1.33
C LYS A 22 30.93 6.98 -1.76
N HIS A 23 31.70 7.65 -0.92
CA HIS A 23 33.13 7.78 -1.12
C HIS A 23 33.83 6.39 -1.08
N PRO A 24 34.76 6.07 -2.00
CA PRO A 24 35.31 6.95 -3.03
C PRO A 24 34.39 7.17 -4.23
N LEU A 25 33.78 6.12 -4.81
CA LEU A 25 32.85 6.21 -5.95
C LEU A 25 31.91 4.98 -6.00
N GLU A 26 31.43 4.51 -4.85
CA GLU A 26 30.55 3.34 -4.76
C GLU A 26 29.08 3.76 -4.95
N VAL A 27 28.41 3.22 -5.98
CA VAL A 27 26.99 3.50 -6.23
C VAL A 27 26.12 2.66 -5.30
N VAL A 28 25.36 3.32 -4.43
CA VAL A 28 24.43 2.69 -3.48
C VAL A 28 23.06 2.44 -4.10
N GLY A 29 22.66 3.29 -5.03
CA GLY A 29 21.36 3.21 -5.67
C GLY A 29 21.12 4.40 -6.59
N GLY A 30 20.04 4.34 -7.37
CA GLY A 30 19.75 5.35 -8.36
C GLY A 30 18.31 5.32 -8.86
N ILE A 31 17.89 6.45 -9.41
CA ILE A 31 16.66 6.58 -10.19
C ILE A 31 17.04 7.06 -11.60
N THR A 32 16.65 6.30 -12.61
CA THR A 32 16.71 6.71 -14.02
C THR A 32 15.32 7.13 -14.46
N TYR A 33 15.20 8.32 -15.03
CA TYR A 33 13.94 8.90 -15.45
C TYR A 33 14.07 9.61 -16.80
N ARG A 34 12.97 9.73 -17.52
CA ARG A 34 12.87 10.39 -18.82
C ARG A 34 11.87 11.55 -18.75
N PRO A 35 12.31 12.82 -18.78
CA PRO A 35 11.40 13.96 -18.77
C PRO A 35 10.80 14.22 -20.15
N PHE A 36 9.49 14.49 -20.20
CA PHE A 36 8.77 14.86 -21.43
C PHE A 36 8.50 16.37 -21.45
N LYS A 37 9.37 17.11 -22.14
CA LYS A 37 9.25 18.58 -22.28
C LYS A 37 7.89 18.98 -22.87
N GLY A 38 7.28 20.02 -22.31
CA GLY A 38 5.95 20.51 -22.72
C GLY A 38 4.76 19.67 -22.25
N ARG A 39 4.99 18.49 -21.64
CA ARG A 39 3.91 17.60 -21.14
C ARG A 39 3.81 17.58 -19.61
N ARG A 40 4.69 18.31 -18.91
CA ARG A 40 4.73 18.45 -17.44
C ARG A 40 4.83 17.14 -16.67
N PHE A 41 5.25 16.04 -17.30
CA PHE A 41 5.50 14.77 -16.62
C PHE A 41 6.87 14.17 -16.99
N ALA A 42 7.35 13.27 -16.15
CA ALA A 42 8.49 12.40 -16.45
C ALA A 42 8.16 10.95 -16.13
N GLU A 43 8.69 10.03 -16.93
CA GLU A 43 8.62 8.59 -16.68
C GLU A 43 9.79 8.19 -15.77
N ILE A 44 9.51 7.56 -14.63
CA ILE A 44 10.54 6.86 -13.86
C ILE A 44 10.66 5.46 -14.45
N VAL A 45 11.83 5.16 -15.00
CA VAL A 45 12.10 3.90 -15.71
C VAL A 45 12.69 2.87 -14.75
N PHE A 46 13.66 3.29 -13.94
CA PHE A 46 14.33 2.45 -12.96
C PHE A 46 14.42 3.16 -11.63
N CYS A 47 14.16 2.45 -10.54
CA CYS A 47 14.40 2.91 -9.18
C CYS A 47 14.91 1.71 -8.38
N ALA A 48 16.19 1.73 -8.02
CA ALA A 48 16.82 0.61 -7.32
C ALA A 48 17.80 1.10 -6.25
N ILE A 49 17.79 0.42 -5.11
CA ILE A 49 18.79 0.54 -4.04
C ILE A 49 19.45 -0.82 -3.88
N SER A 50 20.78 -0.84 -3.72
CA SER A 50 21.54 -2.06 -3.43
C SER A 50 20.94 -2.80 -2.25
N SER A 51 20.83 -4.12 -2.37
CA SER A 51 20.07 -4.99 -1.44
C SER A 51 20.56 -4.85 0.01
N ASP A 52 21.87 -4.74 0.21
CA ASP A 52 22.53 -4.54 1.51
C ASP A 52 22.29 -3.14 2.12
N GLN A 53 21.75 -2.20 1.34
CA GLN A 53 21.45 -0.84 1.76
C GLN A 53 19.94 -0.54 1.79
N GLN A 54 19.07 -1.51 1.45
CA GLN A 54 17.63 -1.34 1.55
C GLN A 54 17.20 -1.11 3.01
N VAL A 55 16.01 -0.51 3.20
CA VAL A 55 15.41 -0.19 4.52
C VAL A 55 16.15 0.92 5.31
N LYS A 56 17.34 1.36 4.90
CA LYS A 56 18.10 2.46 5.55
C LYS A 56 17.64 3.88 5.19
N GLY A 57 16.49 4.02 4.50
CA GLY A 57 15.93 5.32 4.10
C GLY A 57 16.50 5.95 2.82
N TYR A 58 17.51 5.34 2.18
CA TYR A 58 18.11 5.88 0.94
C TYR A 58 17.10 6.11 -0.18
N GLY A 59 16.15 5.19 -0.41
CA GLY A 59 15.13 5.36 -1.44
C GLY A 59 14.27 6.61 -1.23
N ALA A 60 13.75 6.80 0.00
CA ALA A 60 12.96 7.98 0.34
C ALA A 60 13.76 9.28 0.22
N HIS A 61 15.04 9.25 0.63
CA HIS A 61 15.94 10.38 0.48
C HIS A 61 16.19 10.72 -0.99
N LEU A 62 16.50 9.71 -1.82
CA LEU A 62 16.73 9.84 -3.26
C LEU A 62 15.50 10.40 -3.99
N MET A 63 14.31 9.88 -3.68
CA MET A 63 13.06 10.38 -4.26
C MET A 63 12.80 11.84 -3.87
N SER A 64 13.13 12.24 -2.63
CA SER A 64 13.00 13.63 -2.18
C SER A 64 13.94 14.56 -2.94
N HIS A 65 15.21 14.15 -3.14
CA HIS A 65 16.16 14.88 -4.00
C HIS A 65 15.66 14.98 -5.43
N LEU A 66 15.16 13.88 -6.01
CA LEU A 66 14.64 13.86 -7.38
C LEU A 66 13.49 14.84 -7.55
N LYS A 67 12.51 14.82 -6.64
CA LYS A 67 11.34 15.73 -6.68
C LYS A 67 11.77 17.19 -6.60
N ASP A 68 12.63 17.53 -5.64
CA ASP A 68 13.10 18.90 -5.47
C ASP A 68 13.93 19.37 -6.67
N TYR A 69 14.82 18.51 -7.19
CA TYR A 69 15.64 18.81 -8.36
C TYR A 69 14.79 19.03 -9.62
N VAL A 70 13.90 18.09 -9.95
CA VAL A 70 13.07 18.15 -11.16
C VAL A 70 12.13 19.35 -11.11
N LYS A 71 11.54 19.64 -9.95
CA LYS A 71 10.68 20.81 -9.76
C LYS A 71 11.44 22.14 -9.88
N ALA A 72 12.71 22.17 -9.47
CA ALA A 72 13.53 23.39 -9.54
C ALA A 72 14.12 23.64 -10.93
N THR A 73 14.28 22.58 -11.75
CA THR A 73 15.02 22.64 -13.03
C THR A 73 14.15 22.43 -14.27
N SER A 74 12.87 22.09 -14.10
CA SER A 74 11.96 21.79 -15.21
C SER A 74 10.51 22.10 -14.87
N GLU A 75 9.62 21.99 -15.86
CA GLU A 75 8.16 22.14 -15.71
C GLU A 75 7.45 20.87 -15.22
N VAL A 76 8.21 19.79 -14.99
CA VAL A 76 7.66 18.50 -14.60
C VAL A 76 7.05 18.60 -13.20
N MET A 77 5.77 18.24 -13.11
CA MET A 77 5.00 18.18 -11.87
C MET A 77 4.43 16.80 -11.58
N HIS A 78 4.50 15.89 -12.55
CA HIS A 78 3.97 14.53 -12.44
C HIS A 78 5.06 13.51 -12.74
N PHE A 79 5.12 12.44 -11.94
CA PHE A 79 5.87 11.24 -12.28
C PHE A 79 4.90 10.12 -12.62
N LEU A 80 5.19 9.40 -13.70
CA LEU A 80 4.55 8.14 -14.04
C LEU A 80 5.59 7.02 -13.97
N THR A 81 5.18 5.85 -13.49
CA THR A 81 6.05 4.69 -13.39
C THR A 81 5.23 3.42 -13.52
N TYR A 82 5.80 2.37 -14.09
CA TYR A 82 5.31 1.02 -13.91
C TYR A 82 6.06 0.41 -12.73
N ALA A 83 5.35 0.20 -11.62
CA ALA A 83 5.90 -0.42 -10.43
C ALA A 83 5.68 -1.93 -10.47
N ASP A 84 6.71 -2.72 -10.15
CA ASP A 84 6.50 -4.13 -9.81
C ASP A 84 5.74 -4.26 -8.48
N ASN A 85 5.16 -5.44 -8.24
CA ASN A 85 4.34 -5.69 -7.06
C ASN A 85 5.08 -5.44 -5.73
N TYR A 86 6.40 -5.67 -5.69
CA TYR A 86 7.22 -5.44 -4.51
C TYR A 86 7.48 -3.95 -4.25
N ALA A 87 7.47 -3.12 -5.29
CA ALA A 87 7.74 -1.68 -5.22
C ALA A 87 6.48 -0.83 -4.98
N ILE A 88 5.26 -1.37 -5.16
CA ILE A 88 4.00 -0.61 -4.97
C ILE A 88 3.95 0.04 -3.58
N GLY A 89 4.28 -0.70 -2.52
CA GLY A 89 4.30 -0.17 -1.15
C GLY A 89 5.30 0.98 -0.97
N TYR A 90 6.46 0.89 -1.62
CA TYR A 90 7.45 1.97 -1.64
C TYR A 90 6.90 3.21 -2.35
N PHE A 91 6.38 3.05 -3.57
CA PHE A 91 5.84 4.17 -4.36
C PHE A 91 4.62 4.83 -3.68
N LYS A 92 3.72 4.05 -3.07
CA LYS A 92 2.62 4.57 -2.22
C LYS A 92 3.16 5.49 -1.12
N LYS A 93 4.18 5.05 -0.37
CA LYS A 93 4.85 5.88 0.66
C LYS A 93 5.52 7.14 0.10
N GLN A 94 5.92 7.11 -1.16
CA GLN A 94 6.45 8.27 -1.88
C GLN A 94 5.35 9.13 -2.52
N GLY A 95 4.06 8.91 -2.23
CA GLY A 95 2.96 9.72 -2.74
C GLY A 95 2.58 9.39 -4.18
N PHE A 96 2.78 8.15 -4.61
CA PHE A 96 2.20 7.62 -5.84
C PHE A 96 0.87 6.93 -5.55
N THR A 97 -0.06 7.00 -6.50
CA THR A 97 -1.35 6.31 -6.48
C THR A 97 -1.53 5.49 -7.76
N LYS A 98 -2.37 4.45 -7.70
CA LYS A 98 -2.81 3.69 -8.89
C LYS A 98 -3.78 4.51 -9.76
N GLU A 99 -4.41 5.54 -9.19
CA GLU A 99 -5.35 6.41 -9.90
C GLU A 99 -4.60 7.43 -10.76
N ILE A 100 -4.66 7.25 -12.08
CA ILE A 100 -4.00 8.15 -13.04
C ILE A 100 -4.95 9.31 -13.36
N SER A 101 -4.77 10.44 -12.68
CA SER A 101 -5.53 11.67 -12.91
C SER A 101 -5.03 12.49 -14.11
N LEU A 102 -3.85 12.17 -14.66
CA LEU A 102 -3.33 12.83 -15.85
C LEU A 102 -4.08 12.33 -17.10
N ASP A 103 -4.56 13.27 -17.93
CA ASP A 103 -5.29 12.94 -19.16
C ASP A 103 -4.50 11.98 -20.06
N LYS A 104 -5.17 10.96 -20.59
CA LYS A 104 -4.53 9.90 -21.39
C LYS A 104 -3.78 10.47 -22.60
N SER A 105 -4.25 11.55 -23.23
CA SER A 105 -3.57 12.19 -24.37
C SER A 105 -2.18 12.75 -24.03
N ILE A 106 -1.92 12.99 -22.74
CA ILE A 106 -0.66 13.54 -22.25
C ILE A 106 0.43 12.46 -22.20
N TRP A 107 0.10 11.21 -21.86
CA TRP A 107 1.10 10.19 -21.54
C TRP A 107 0.95 8.88 -22.31
N MET A 108 -0.26 8.54 -22.77
CA MET A 108 -0.52 7.28 -23.47
C MET A 108 0.23 7.26 -24.79
N GLY A 109 1.00 6.19 -25.03
CA GLY A 109 1.90 6.05 -26.19
C GLY A 109 3.28 6.74 -26.04
N TYR A 110 3.53 7.44 -24.94
CA TYR A 110 4.84 8.09 -24.67
C TYR A 110 5.71 7.29 -23.70
N ILE A 111 5.08 6.66 -22.71
CA ILE A 111 5.74 5.78 -21.75
C ILE A 111 5.65 4.34 -22.23
N LYS A 112 6.52 3.48 -21.71
CA LYS A 112 6.49 2.07 -22.09
C LYS A 112 5.60 1.27 -21.14
N ASP A 113 4.75 0.43 -21.72
CA ASP A 113 3.97 -0.55 -20.98
C ASP A 113 4.87 -1.75 -20.65
N TYR A 114 4.96 -2.08 -19.36
CA TYR A 114 5.72 -3.23 -18.88
C TYR A 114 4.73 -4.31 -18.44
N GLU A 115 4.81 -5.50 -19.06
CA GLU A 115 4.06 -6.68 -18.61
C GLU A 115 4.34 -6.97 -17.12
N GLY A 116 3.28 -7.15 -16.35
CA GLY A 116 3.36 -7.41 -14.91
C GLY A 116 3.67 -6.19 -14.03
N GLY A 117 3.72 -4.98 -14.59
CA GLY A 117 3.84 -3.73 -13.83
C GLY A 117 2.50 -3.06 -13.60
N THR A 118 2.32 -2.46 -12.42
CA THR A 118 1.17 -1.57 -12.14
C THR A 118 1.56 -0.14 -12.44
N ILE A 119 0.83 0.54 -13.32
CA ILE A 119 1.02 1.98 -13.56
C ILE A 119 0.67 2.78 -12.31
N MET A 120 1.52 3.73 -11.95
CA MET A 120 1.31 4.61 -10.80
C MET A 120 1.69 6.05 -11.13
N GLN A 121 0.93 7.00 -10.59
CA GLN A 121 1.13 8.44 -10.74
C GLN A 121 1.50 9.10 -9.41
N CYS A 122 2.52 9.96 -9.42
CA CYS A 122 2.79 10.92 -8.36
C CYS A 122 2.56 12.34 -8.88
N THR A 123 1.70 13.10 -8.22
CA THR A 123 1.56 14.55 -8.46
C THR A 123 2.29 15.30 -7.36
N MET A 124 3.30 16.09 -7.73
CA MET A 124 4.11 16.84 -6.78
C MET A 124 3.34 18.05 -6.24
N ILE A 125 3.58 18.37 -4.96
CA ILE A 125 2.95 19.53 -4.30
C ILE A 125 3.81 20.77 -4.61
N PRO A 126 3.26 21.83 -5.21
CA PRO A 126 4.05 22.98 -5.68
C PRO A 126 4.86 23.69 -4.58
N LYS A 127 4.23 23.93 -3.42
CA LYS A 127 4.77 24.80 -2.36
C LYS A 127 5.79 24.13 -1.43
N ILE A 128 5.98 22.81 -1.51
CA ILE A 128 6.83 22.10 -0.54
C ILE A 128 8.22 21.80 -1.10
N ARG A 129 9.24 21.87 -0.24
CA ARG A 129 10.55 21.29 -0.51
C ARG A 129 10.60 19.93 0.17
N TYR A 130 10.66 18.85 -0.60
CA TYR A 130 10.54 17.47 -0.11
C TYR A 130 11.67 17.10 0.87
N LEU A 131 12.88 17.60 0.66
CA LEU A 131 14.00 17.41 1.59
C LEU A 131 13.76 18.05 2.97
N GLU A 132 12.89 19.06 3.04
CA GLU A 132 12.54 19.77 4.27
C GLU A 132 11.19 19.31 4.86
N SER A 133 10.56 18.31 4.24
CA SER A 133 9.20 17.86 4.61
C SER A 133 9.09 17.45 6.08
N GLY A 134 10.08 16.73 6.63
CA GLY A 134 10.10 16.34 8.04
C GLY A 134 10.09 17.55 8.98
N ARG A 135 10.93 18.55 8.72
CA ARG A 135 10.97 19.78 9.52
C ARG A 135 9.69 20.60 9.37
N MET A 136 9.14 20.67 8.15
CA MET A 136 7.88 21.35 7.88
C MET A 136 6.71 20.72 8.66
N LEU A 137 6.59 19.39 8.61
CA LEU A 137 5.54 18.65 9.31
C LEU A 137 5.66 18.79 10.83
N LEU A 138 6.88 18.78 11.38
CA LEU A 138 7.10 19.01 12.80
C LEU A 138 6.60 20.41 13.23
N LYS A 139 6.94 21.45 12.47
CA LYS A 139 6.46 22.82 12.73
C LYS A 139 4.94 22.95 12.61
N GLN A 140 4.34 22.29 11.61
CA GLN A 140 2.87 22.26 11.47
C GLN A 140 2.21 21.58 12.67
N LYS A 141 2.74 20.45 13.12
CA LYS A 141 2.28 19.76 14.34
C LYS A 141 2.39 20.64 15.58
N GLU A 142 3.51 21.34 15.74
CA GLU A 142 3.72 22.29 16.84
C GLU A 142 2.71 23.44 16.83
N ALA A 143 2.42 24.01 15.66
CA ALA A 143 1.44 25.08 15.51
C ALA A 143 0.03 24.62 15.88
N VAL A 144 -0.38 23.44 15.41
CA VAL A 144 -1.67 22.82 15.78
C VAL A 144 -1.73 22.56 17.28
N HIS A 145 -0.68 21.97 17.86
CA HIS A 145 -0.61 21.72 19.30
C HIS A 145 -0.62 22.99 20.14
N ALA A 146 0.03 24.07 19.70
CA ALA A 146 -0.01 25.36 20.37
C ALA A 146 -1.43 25.92 20.40
N LYS A 147 -2.17 25.82 19.28
CA LYS A 147 -3.58 26.19 19.23
C LYS A 147 -4.41 25.32 20.16
N ILE A 148 -4.23 23.99 20.13
CA ILE A 148 -4.95 23.06 21.02
C ILE A 148 -4.69 23.42 22.48
N ARG A 149 -3.43 23.63 22.90
CA ARG A 149 -3.09 24.00 24.29
C ARG A 149 -3.72 25.29 24.78
N ALA A 150 -3.99 26.24 23.88
CA ALA A 150 -4.64 27.51 24.25
C ALA A 150 -6.11 27.35 24.67
N PHE A 151 -6.78 26.27 24.24
CA PHE A 151 -8.20 26.01 24.55
C PHE A 151 -8.42 24.73 25.36
N SER A 152 -7.53 23.74 25.20
CA SER A 152 -7.65 22.43 25.80
C SER A 152 -7.31 22.47 27.29
N LYS A 153 -8.27 22.04 28.10
CA LYS A 153 -8.10 21.74 29.53
C LYS A 153 -7.71 20.27 29.77
N SER A 154 -7.44 19.49 28.72
CA SER A 154 -7.19 18.04 28.83
C SER A 154 -5.92 17.68 29.60
N HIS A 155 -5.02 18.64 29.80
CA HIS A 155 -3.80 18.47 30.61
C HIS A 155 -4.05 18.63 32.12
N ILE A 156 -5.25 19.07 32.53
CA ILE A 156 -5.63 19.19 33.93
C ILE A 156 -5.93 17.79 34.47
N ILE A 157 -5.17 17.37 35.47
CA ILE A 157 -5.41 16.11 36.17
C ILE A 157 -6.51 16.35 37.21
N HIS A 158 -7.64 15.68 37.06
CA HIS A 158 -8.75 15.72 38.01
C HIS A 158 -8.61 14.56 39.01
N ALA A 159 -8.74 14.86 40.30
CA ALA A 159 -8.81 13.83 41.33
C ALA A 159 -10.10 13.00 41.18
N PRO A 160 -10.10 11.71 41.57
CA PRO A 160 -11.31 10.91 41.55
C PRO A 160 -12.41 11.55 42.42
N PRO A 161 -13.70 11.41 42.04
CA PRO A 161 -14.84 11.87 42.82
C PRO A 161 -14.79 11.35 44.27
N LYS A 162 -15.22 12.17 45.24
CA LYS A 162 -15.22 11.79 46.67
C LYS A 162 -16.15 10.60 46.95
N GLU A 163 -17.17 10.48 46.11
CA GLU A 163 -18.17 9.43 46.05
C GLU A 163 -17.53 8.05 45.86
N TRP A 164 -16.35 7.99 45.22
CA TRP A 164 -15.63 6.73 44.97
C TRP A 164 -14.75 6.26 46.13
N ARG A 165 -14.78 6.92 47.30
CA ARG A 165 -13.98 6.51 48.47
C ARG A 165 -14.24 5.07 48.93
N ASN A 166 -15.46 4.58 48.76
CA ASN A 166 -15.89 3.25 49.21
C ASN A 166 -16.08 2.26 48.05
N GLY A 167 -15.56 2.59 46.85
CA GLY A 167 -15.74 1.81 45.62
C GLY A 167 -16.32 2.64 44.48
N VAL A 168 -16.15 2.18 43.25
CA VAL A 168 -16.66 2.87 42.05
C VAL A 168 -18.19 2.74 42.01
N CYS A 169 -18.88 3.87 41.92
CA CYS A 169 -20.31 3.92 41.66
C CYS A 169 -20.58 4.46 40.25
N GLU A 170 -21.67 4.02 39.65
CA GLU A 170 -22.14 4.51 38.35
C GLU A 170 -22.53 5.99 38.47
N ILE A 171 -22.08 6.81 37.52
CA ILE A 171 -22.37 8.24 37.43
C ILE A 171 -23.06 8.47 36.10
N ASP A 172 -24.15 9.24 36.11
CA ASP A 172 -24.75 9.76 34.87
C ASP A 172 -23.76 10.70 34.16
N PRO A 173 -23.23 10.35 32.98
CA PRO A 173 -22.27 11.20 32.28
C PRO A 173 -22.82 12.58 31.93
N LEU A 174 -24.14 12.72 31.73
CA LEU A 174 -24.78 14.01 31.42
C LEU A 174 -24.89 14.93 32.65
N SER A 175 -24.70 14.39 33.86
CA SER A 175 -24.57 15.19 35.07
C SER A 175 -23.25 15.97 35.13
N ILE A 176 -22.25 15.61 34.32
CA ILE A 176 -20.94 16.25 34.26
C ILE A 176 -20.98 17.38 33.19
N PRO A 177 -20.91 18.67 33.57
CA PRO A 177 -21.05 19.78 32.64
C PRO A 177 -20.10 19.72 31.44
N ALA A 178 -18.85 19.29 31.65
CA ALA A 178 -17.86 19.16 30.59
C ALA A 178 -18.20 18.08 29.54
N ILE A 179 -18.86 16.99 29.96
CA ILE A 179 -19.34 15.93 29.04
C ILE A 179 -20.56 16.44 28.27
N LYS A 180 -21.48 17.14 28.95
CA LYS A 180 -22.63 17.75 28.30
C LYS A 180 -22.24 18.80 27.26
N GLU A 181 -21.24 19.64 27.55
CA GLU A 181 -20.73 20.67 26.64
C GLU A 181 -19.99 20.11 25.42
N SER A 182 -19.44 18.88 25.50
CA SER A 182 -18.76 18.25 24.36
C SER A 182 -19.73 17.77 23.27
N GLY A 183 -21.04 17.79 23.55
CA GLY A 183 -22.05 17.20 22.67
C GLY A 183 -22.10 15.67 22.75
N TRP A 184 -21.49 15.08 23.77
CA TRP A 184 -21.53 13.64 24.01
C TRP A 184 -22.96 13.15 24.19
N SER A 185 -23.29 12.02 23.55
CA SER A 185 -24.51 11.28 23.79
C SER A 185 -24.19 9.79 24.03
N PRO A 186 -25.07 9.07 24.75
CA PRO A 186 -24.94 7.62 24.90
C PRO A 186 -24.81 6.90 23.56
N ASP A 187 -25.61 7.30 22.56
CA ASP A 187 -25.59 6.71 21.22
C ASP A 187 -24.23 6.89 20.51
N MET A 188 -23.58 8.07 20.67
CA MET A 188 -22.25 8.31 20.11
C MET A 188 -21.18 7.43 20.79
N ASP A 189 -21.30 7.24 22.10
CA ASP A 189 -20.37 6.39 22.87
C ASP A 189 -20.55 4.92 22.52
N GLU A 190 -21.80 4.47 22.36
CA GLU A 190 -22.10 3.12 21.90
C GLU A 190 -21.53 2.88 20.50
N LEU A 191 -21.74 3.81 19.56
CA LEU A 191 -21.16 3.73 18.23
C LEU A 191 -19.62 3.76 18.24
N ALA A 192 -18.99 4.55 19.11
CA ALA A 192 -17.53 4.61 19.23
C ALA A 192 -16.93 3.33 19.84
N ARG A 193 -17.69 2.63 20.70
CA ARG A 193 -17.30 1.35 21.29
C ARG A 193 -17.56 0.17 20.36
N GLN A 194 -18.39 0.33 19.32
CA GLN A 194 -18.55 -0.70 18.31
C GLN A 194 -17.21 -0.95 17.62
N PRO A 195 -16.73 -2.21 17.57
CA PRO A 195 -15.55 -2.54 16.80
C PRO A 195 -15.77 -2.11 15.35
N ARG A 196 -14.88 -1.27 14.82
CA ARG A 196 -14.98 -0.81 13.44
C ARG A 196 -14.95 -1.97 12.44
N HIS A 197 -14.24 -3.04 12.82
CA HIS A 197 -14.09 -4.25 12.04
C HIS A 197 -14.31 -5.48 12.93
N GLY A 198 -14.59 -6.62 12.31
CA GLY A 198 -14.74 -7.90 13.01
C GLY A 198 -13.48 -8.35 13.77
N PRO A 199 -13.61 -9.29 14.71
CA PRO A 199 -12.50 -9.73 15.58
C PRO A 199 -11.31 -10.33 14.83
N ASN A 200 -11.55 -10.88 13.64
CA ASN A 200 -10.54 -11.53 12.80
C ASN A 200 -9.89 -10.59 11.77
N TYR A 201 -10.31 -9.31 11.71
CA TYR A 201 -9.95 -8.42 10.60
C TYR A 201 -8.45 -8.29 10.42
N ASN A 202 -7.72 -7.95 11.49
CA ASN A 202 -6.28 -7.73 11.40
C ASN A 202 -5.52 -9.01 11.04
N GLN A 203 -5.91 -10.17 11.59
CA GLN A 203 -5.29 -11.45 11.28
C GLN A 203 -5.52 -11.83 9.80
N LEU A 204 -6.72 -11.59 9.26
CA LEU A 204 -7.02 -11.82 7.84
C LEU A 204 -6.25 -10.84 6.95
N LEU A 205 -6.14 -9.57 7.36
CA LEU A 205 -5.33 -8.57 6.66
C LEU A 205 -3.86 -9.01 6.58
N HIS A 206 -3.31 -9.51 7.69
CA HIS A 206 -1.94 -10.02 7.73
C HIS A 206 -1.76 -11.22 6.81
N LEU A 207 -2.66 -12.21 6.88
CA LEU A 207 -2.63 -13.38 6.00
C LEU A 207 -2.71 -12.99 4.52
N LEU A 208 -3.61 -12.07 4.16
CA LEU A 208 -3.77 -11.57 2.80
C LEU A 208 -2.50 -10.87 2.31
N ASN A 209 -1.90 -10.01 3.12
CA ASN A 209 -0.65 -9.34 2.79
C ASN A 209 0.49 -10.34 2.59
N ASP A 210 0.60 -11.36 3.44
CA ASP A 210 1.62 -12.41 3.30
C ASP A 210 1.43 -13.18 1.99
N MET A 211 0.19 -13.53 1.64
CA MET A 211 -0.14 -14.16 0.36
C MET A 211 0.20 -13.27 -0.82
N GLN A 212 -0.18 -11.98 -0.80
CA GLN A 212 0.11 -11.03 -1.88
C GLN A 212 1.61 -10.81 -2.10
N ASN A 213 2.42 -10.85 -1.03
CA ASN A 213 3.88 -10.67 -1.09
C ASN A 213 4.65 -11.96 -1.42
N HIS A 214 3.98 -13.10 -1.46
CA HIS A 214 4.62 -14.37 -1.77
C HIS A 214 5.04 -14.45 -3.25
N SER A 215 6.23 -14.98 -3.53
CA SER A 215 6.79 -15.04 -4.90
C SER A 215 5.95 -15.78 -5.93
N ALA A 216 5.03 -16.65 -5.50
CA ALA A 216 4.10 -17.39 -6.35
C ALA A 216 2.75 -16.68 -6.58
N ALA A 217 2.54 -15.47 -6.05
CA ALA A 217 1.26 -14.76 -6.13
C ALA A 217 1.02 -14.00 -7.42
N TRP A 218 2.05 -13.84 -8.25
CA TRP A 218 1.99 -13.01 -9.46
C TRP A 218 0.81 -13.31 -10.43
N PRO A 219 0.34 -14.57 -10.64
CA PRO A 219 -0.80 -14.82 -11.54
C PRO A 219 -2.15 -14.46 -10.91
N PHE A 220 -2.19 -14.32 -9.59
CA PHE A 220 -3.42 -14.18 -8.81
C PHE A 220 -3.58 -12.77 -8.24
N ALA A 221 -2.68 -11.85 -8.61
CA ALA A 221 -2.64 -10.51 -8.05
C ALA A 221 -3.81 -9.63 -8.51
N GLN A 222 -4.38 -9.90 -9.69
CA GLN A 222 -5.46 -9.16 -10.33
C GLN A 222 -6.43 -10.13 -11.04
N PRO A 223 -7.67 -9.70 -11.36
CA PRO A 223 -8.59 -10.50 -12.17
C PRO A 223 -7.98 -10.86 -13.53
N VAL A 224 -8.29 -12.06 -14.04
CA VAL A 224 -7.83 -12.49 -15.37
C VAL A 224 -8.40 -11.58 -16.45
N ASN A 225 -7.54 -10.96 -17.25
CA ASN A 225 -7.98 -10.03 -18.30
C ASN A 225 -8.69 -10.79 -19.44
N ARG A 226 -9.96 -10.47 -19.70
CA ARG A 226 -10.76 -11.08 -20.78
C ARG A 226 -10.17 -10.83 -22.17
N ASP A 227 -9.50 -9.70 -22.38
CA ASP A 227 -8.91 -9.39 -23.69
C ASP A 227 -7.66 -10.24 -23.96
N GLU A 228 -6.97 -10.68 -22.91
CA GLU A 228 -5.79 -11.56 -22.98
C GLU A 228 -6.19 -13.04 -22.98
N VAL A 229 -7.26 -13.39 -22.26
CA VAL A 229 -7.76 -14.77 -22.12
C VAL A 229 -9.27 -14.82 -22.43
N PRO A 230 -9.65 -14.85 -23.73
CA PRO A 230 -11.04 -14.63 -24.15
C PRO A 230 -12.08 -15.63 -23.63
N ASP A 231 -11.70 -16.90 -23.50
CA ASP A 231 -12.56 -18.01 -23.09
C ASP A 231 -12.60 -18.23 -21.57
N TYR A 232 -11.78 -17.50 -20.78
CA TYR A 232 -11.63 -17.73 -19.35
C TYR A 232 -12.97 -17.72 -18.60
N TYR A 233 -13.77 -16.68 -18.82
CA TYR A 233 -15.06 -16.49 -18.17
C TYR A 233 -16.18 -17.39 -18.73
N GLU A 234 -15.91 -18.10 -19.83
CA GLU A 234 -16.80 -19.16 -20.32
C GLU A 234 -16.57 -20.47 -19.55
N VAL A 235 -15.33 -20.71 -19.13
CA VAL A 235 -14.93 -21.91 -18.36
C VAL A 235 -15.09 -21.72 -16.85
N ILE A 236 -14.67 -20.57 -16.33
CA ILE A 236 -14.67 -20.22 -14.91
C ILE A 236 -15.87 -19.32 -14.60
N LYS A 237 -16.76 -19.82 -13.73
CA LYS A 237 -18.04 -19.16 -13.41
C LYS A 237 -17.97 -18.23 -12.20
N GLU A 238 -17.10 -18.53 -11.24
CA GLU A 238 -16.90 -17.75 -10.02
C GLU A 238 -15.43 -17.31 -9.96
N PRO A 239 -15.02 -16.29 -10.75
CA PRO A 239 -13.65 -15.80 -10.76
C PRO A 239 -13.29 -15.17 -9.40
N MET A 240 -12.04 -15.34 -8.98
CA MET A 240 -11.51 -14.76 -7.75
C MET A 240 -10.02 -14.46 -7.91
N ASP A 241 -9.53 -13.44 -7.21
CA ASP A 241 -8.14 -12.99 -7.20
C ASP A 241 -7.84 -12.22 -5.90
N LEU A 242 -6.55 -12.00 -5.60
CA LEU A 242 -6.11 -11.40 -4.35
C LEU A 242 -6.48 -9.92 -4.21
N SER A 243 -6.72 -9.18 -5.30
CA SER A 243 -7.19 -7.79 -5.21
C SER A 243 -8.69 -7.71 -4.97
N THR A 244 -9.47 -8.61 -5.55
CA THR A 244 -10.89 -8.76 -5.20
C THR A 244 -11.04 -9.17 -3.73
N MET A 245 -10.20 -10.07 -3.22
CA MET A 245 -10.18 -10.40 -1.79
C MET A 245 -9.80 -9.20 -0.91
N GLU A 246 -8.85 -8.35 -1.33
CA GLU A 246 -8.50 -7.10 -0.64
C GLU A 246 -9.71 -6.16 -0.54
N GLU A 247 -10.43 -5.94 -1.64
CA GLU A 247 -11.65 -5.12 -1.64
C GLU A 247 -12.76 -5.70 -0.78
N LYS A 248 -12.96 -7.02 -0.79
CA LYS A 248 -13.95 -7.70 0.06
C LYS A 248 -13.59 -7.56 1.54
N HIS A 249 -12.30 -7.67 1.85
CA HIS A 249 -11.81 -7.53 3.21
C HIS A 249 -12.01 -6.10 3.76
N GLU A 250 -11.67 -5.06 2.98
CA GLU A 250 -11.88 -3.65 3.35
C GLU A 250 -13.36 -3.31 3.62
N LYS A 251 -14.29 -4.09 3.05
CA LYS A 251 -15.75 -3.94 3.21
C LYS A 251 -16.34 -4.88 4.28
N ASP A 252 -15.50 -5.48 5.12
CA ASP A 252 -15.89 -6.41 6.21
C ASP A 252 -16.70 -7.63 5.72
N LEU A 253 -16.46 -8.10 4.48
CA LEU A 253 -17.20 -9.24 3.88
C LEU A 253 -16.64 -10.62 4.27
N TYR A 254 -15.75 -10.68 5.25
CA TYR A 254 -15.20 -11.93 5.82
C TYR A 254 -15.48 -11.99 7.33
N PRO A 255 -16.74 -12.24 7.75
CA PRO A 255 -17.08 -12.32 9.17
C PRO A 255 -16.38 -13.50 9.86
N ALA A 256 -16.09 -14.58 9.12
CA ALA A 256 -15.35 -15.73 9.62
C ALA A 256 -14.13 -16.07 8.73
N PRO A 257 -13.04 -16.66 9.28
CA PRO A 257 -11.88 -17.07 8.50
C PRO A 257 -12.21 -18.05 7.37
N GLN A 258 -13.26 -18.85 7.53
CA GLN A 258 -13.74 -19.79 6.52
C GLN A 258 -14.23 -19.08 5.25
N ASP A 259 -14.81 -17.88 5.37
CA ASP A 259 -15.27 -17.10 4.23
C ASP A 259 -14.07 -16.62 3.39
N PHE A 260 -13.00 -16.21 4.06
CA PHE A 260 -11.72 -15.85 3.41
C PHE A 260 -11.08 -17.07 2.73
N ILE A 261 -10.99 -18.19 3.45
CA ILE A 261 -10.42 -19.45 2.94
C ILE A 261 -11.18 -19.91 1.70
N LYS A 262 -12.52 -19.80 1.69
CA LYS A 262 -13.34 -20.18 0.53
C LYS A 262 -12.95 -19.40 -0.73
N ASP A 263 -12.78 -18.08 -0.63
CA ASP A 263 -12.35 -17.27 -1.76
C ASP A 263 -10.90 -17.57 -2.18
N ALA A 264 -10.01 -17.76 -1.20
CA ALA A 264 -8.63 -18.15 -1.48
C ALA A 264 -8.56 -19.50 -2.22
N MET A 265 -9.37 -20.48 -1.82
CA MET A 265 -9.48 -21.77 -2.50
C MET A 265 -10.04 -21.63 -3.91
N LEU A 266 -11.02 -20.74 -4.13
CA LEU A 266 -11.50 -20.43 -5.49
C LEU A 266 -10.37 -19.98 -6.41
N ILE A 267 -9.41 -19.18 -5.94
CA ILE A 267 -8.24 -18.78 -6.74
C ILE A 267 -7.49 -20.03 -7.24
N PHE A 268 -7.17 -20.95 -6.33
CA PHE A 268 -6.36 -22.13 -6.63
C PHE A 268 -7.11 -23.15 -7.49
N ASP A 269 -8.39 -23.39 -7.17
CA ASP A 269 -9.23 -24.34 -7.88
C ASP A 269 -9.57 -23.86 -9.29
N ASN A 270 -9.88 -22.57 -9.46
CA ASN A 270 -10.08 -21.99 -10.79
C ASN A 270 -8.80 -22.08 -11.63
N CYS A 271 -7.64 -21.82 -11.01
CA CYS A 271 -6.36 -21.95 -11.69
C CYS A 271 -6.13 -23.39 -12.19
N ARG A 272 -6.36 -24.40 -11.34
CA ARG A 272 -6.21 -25.82 -11.70
C ARG A 272 -7.27 -26.31 -12.68
N ARG A 273 -8.48 -25.77 -12.63
CA ARG A 273 -9.57 -26.09 -13.57
C ARG A 273 -9.27 -25.58 -14.97
N TYR A 274 -8.71 -24.37 -15.08
CA TYR A 274 -8.43 -23.76 -16.38
C TYR A 274 -7.07 -24.21 -16.96
N ASN A 275 -6.06 -24.44 -16.10
CA ASN A 275 -4.69 -24.71 -16.55
C ASN A 275 -4.26 -26.16 -16.31
N ASN A 276 -3.46 -26.72 -17.21
CA ASN A 276 -2.82 -28.02 -17.01
C ASN A 276 -1.83 -28.00 -15.81
N GLU A 277 -1.72 -29.10 -15.08
CA GLU A 277 -0.87 -29.25 -13.88
C GLU A 277 0.61 -28.91 -14.10
N ASN A 278 1.12 -29.11 -15.31
CA ASN A 278 2.53 -28.85 -15.62
C ASN A 278 2.85 -27.37 -15.87
N THR A 279 1.82 -26.51 -15.97
CA THR A 279 1.98 -25.08 -16.25
C THR A 279 2.63 -24.33 -15.08
N PRO A 280 3.33 -23.21 -15.34
CA PRO A 280 3.80 -22.31 -14.29
C PRO A 280 2.68 -21.81 -13.38
N TYR A 281 1.46 -21.65 -13.90
CA TYR A 281 0.27 -21.20 -13.17
C TYR A 281 -0.16 -22.23 -12.13
N ALA A 282 -0.39 -23.49 -12.53
CA ALA A 282 -0.78 -24.56 -11.60
C ALA A 282 0.29 -24.80 -10.52
N LYS A 283 1.58 -24.75 -10.89
CA LYS A 283 2.68 -24.82 -9.93
C LYS A 283 2.68 -23.65 -8.94
N SER A 284 2.31 -22.45 -9.39
CA SER A 284 2.21 -21.27 -8.53
C SER A 284 1.02 -21.36 -7.58
N ALA A 285 -0.14 -21.85 -8.05
CA ALA A 285 -1.31 -22.11 -7.21
C ALA A 285 -0.97 -23.07 -6.06
N ASN A 286 -0.36 -24.22 -6.38
CA ASN A 286 0.00 -25.22 -5.37
C ASN A 286 1.01 -24.68 -4.33
N LYS A 287 1.96 -23.84 -4.76
CA LYS A 287 2.91 -23.21 -3.84
C LYS A 287 2.25 -22.19 -2.92
N LEU A 288 1.39 -21.33 -3.47
CA LEU A 288 0.72 -20.29 -2.70
C LEU A 288 -0.32 -20.87 -1.74
N GLU A 289 -1.07 -21.90 -2.17
CA GLU A 289 -2.00 -22.63 -1.31
C GLU A 289 -1.28 -23.28 -0.13
N LYS A 290 -0.18 -24.00 -0.38
CA LYS A 290 0.63 -24.59 0.68
C LYS A 290 1.15 -23.52 1.65
N PHE A 291 1.59 -22.38 1.14
CA PHE A 291 2.05 -21.26 1.97
C PHE A 291 0.91 -20.70 2.83
N MET A 292 -0.28 -20.49 2.26
CA MET A 292 -1.46 -20.04 2.99
C MET A 292 -1.79 -20.99 4.16
N TRP A 293 -1.86 -22.31 3.91
CA TRP A 293 -2.14 -23.29 4.96
C TRP A 293 -1.07 -23.32 6.05
N GLN A 294 0.20 -23.11 5.70
CA GLN A 294 1.28 -22.95 6.68
C GLN A 294 1.06 -21.71 7.57
N GLN A 295 0.66 -20.58 6.98
CA GLN A 295 0.34 -19.37 7.77
C GLN A 295 -0.87 -19.58 8.68
N ILE A 296 -1.95 -20.19 8.17
CA ILE A 296 -3.15 -20.51 8.95
C ILE A 296 -2.80 -21.42 10.14
N LYS A 297 -1.96 -22.43 9.92
CA LYS A 297 -1.51 -23.35 10.98
C LYS A 297 -0.72 -22.64 12.09
N ASN A 298 0.02 -21.58 11.77
CA ASN A 298 0.79 -20.81 12.72
C ASN A 298 -0.06 -19.85 13.57
N ILE A 299 -1.33 -19.67 13.22
CA ILE A 299 -2.29 -18.87 13.99
C ILE A 299 -3.01 -19.83 14.95
N PRO A 300 -2.74 -19.77 16.28
CA PRO A 300 -3.25 -20.75 17.23
C PRO A 300 -4.77 -20.95 17.15
N GLU A 301 -5.51 -19.85 17.01
CA GLU A 301 -6.97 -19.82 16.93
C GLU A 301 -7.51 -20.53 15.68
N TRP A 302 -6.74 -20.58 14.60
CA TRP A 302 -7.17 -21.12 13.30
C TRP A 302 -6.44 -22.41 12.91
N SER A 303 -5.53 -22.89 13.76
CA SER A 303 -4.73 -24.08 13.50
C SER A 303 -5.56 -25.32 13.12
N HIS A 304 -6.73 -25.49 13.76
CA HIS A 304 -7.69 -26.54 13.46
C HIS A 304 -8.29 -26.47 12.03
N LEU A 305 -8.33 -25.28 11.41
CA LEU A 305 -8.81 -25.10 10.04
C LEU A 305 -7.83 -25.66 9.00
N ALA A 306 -6.56 -25.83 9.37
CA ALA A 306 -5.54 -26.42 8.52
C ALA A 306 -5.44 -27.96 8.67
N GLU A 307 -6.27 -28.58 9.52
CA GLU A 307 -6.27 -30.04 9.67
C GLU A 307 -6.82 -30.71 8.41
N GLY A 308 -5.97 -31.47 7.71
CA GLY A 308 -6.33 -32.15 6.46
C GLY A 308 -5.85 -31.47 5.17
N HIS A 309 -5.09 -30.37 5.29
CA HIS A 309 -4.51 -29.61 4.19
C HIS A 309 -2.98 -29.49 4.29
#